data_AF-A0A9W7XIZ7-F1
#
_entry.id   AF-A0A9W7XIZ7-F1
#
_cell.length_a   1.000
_cell.length_b   1.000
_cell.length_c   1.000
_cell.angle_alpha   90.00
_cell.angle_beta   90.00
_cell.angle_gamma   90.00
#
_symmetry.space_group_name_H-M   'P 1'
#
loop_
_entity.id
_entity.type
_entity.pdbx_description
1 polymer ?
#
loop_
_entity_poly.entity_id
_entity_poly.type
_entity_poly.pdbx_seq_one_letter_code
_entity_poly.pdbx_strand_id
1 'polypeptide(L)'
;MESAATTTTNSNSAAPLSRVSGRTWKQAKKPTNRSMIHKSLRKTYEQRMKEKRDMQATKMVEKELKDAKKAEKDALHTKIIERKKRKEEKLRQEKYEAEMSARKRMRVKRKELKARAHAKH
;
A
#
# COMPACT_ATOMS: atom_id res chain seq x y z
N MET A 1 -39.36 -83.85 -36.40
CA MET A 1 -39.39 -83.45 -34.98
C MET A 1 -38.66 -82.13 -34.91
N GLU A 2 -39.40 -81.02 -35.06
CA GLU A 2 -39.95 -80.22 -33.94
C GLU A 2 -38.83 -79.45 -33.22
N SER A 3 -38.88 -78.19 -32.81
CA SER A 3 -39.75 -77.02 -32.96
C SER A 3 -39.03 -75.91 -32.17
N ALA A 4 -39.15 -74.66 -32.63
CA ALA A 4 -39.17 -73.41 -31.85
C ALA A 4 -38.36 -73.26 -30.53
N ALA A 5 -37.59 -72.16 -30.43
CA ALA A 5 -37.99 -71.03 -29.57
C ALA A 5 -36.91 -69.93 -29.56
N THR A 6 -37.36 -68.73 -29.92
CA THR A 6 -36.73 -67.44 -29.65
C THR A 6 -36.62 -67.17 -28.15
N THR A 7 -35.44 -66.79 -27.66
CA THR A 7 -35.29 -66.09 -26.38
C THR A 7 -34.70 -64.70 -26.60
N THR A 8 -35.62 -63.75 -26.71
CA THR A 8 -35.43 -62.33 -26.39
C THR A 8 -35.18 -62.18 -24.89
N THR A 9 -34.04 -61.59 -24.49
CA THR A 9 -33.78 -60.82 -23.25
C THR A 9 -32.27 -60.56 -23.21
N ASN A 10 -31.71 -59.36 -23.04
CA ASN A 10 -32.05 -58.38 -22.02
C ASN A 10 -31.61 -56.98 -22.50
N SER A 11 -32.55 -56.04 -22.48
CA SER A 11 -32.35 -54.65 -22.83
C SER A 11 -31.42 -53.93 -21.84
N ASN A 12 -30.34 -53.36 -22.38
CA ASN A 12 -29.69 -52.10 -21.97
C ASN A 12 -30.19 -51.51 -20.63
N SER A 13 -29.49 -51.78 -19.53
CA SER A 13 -29.53 -50.93 -18.34
C SER A 13 -28.52 -49.78 -18.51
N ALA A 14 -28.73 -48.94 -19.53
CA ALA A 14 -28.07 -47.66 -19.60
C ALA A 14 -28.64 -46.77 -18.50
N ALA A 15 -27.78 -46.17 -17.67
CA ALA A 15 -28.20 -45.15 -16.70
C ALA A 15 -29.11 -44.12 -17.41
N PRO A 16 -30.20 -43.65 -16.78
CA PRO A 16 -31.14 -42.78 -17.46
C PRO A 16 -30.42 -41.52 -17.96
N LEU A 17 -30.41 -41.31 -19.28
CA LEU A 17 -29.77 -40.15 -19.92
C LEU A 17 -30.34 -38.80 -19.43
N SER A 18 -31.45 -38.80 -18.70
CA SER A 18 -32.04 -37.61 -18.10
C SER A 18 -32.67 -37.89 -16.72
N ARG A 19 -32.72 -36.86 -15.85
CA ARG A 19 -33.36 -36.90 -14.51
C ARG A 19 -34.90 -36.96 -14.57
N VAL A 20 -35.47 -37.69 -15.52
CA VAL A 20 -36.90 -37.74 -15.76
C VAL A 20 -37.32 -39.19 -15.94
N SER A 21 -38.43 -39.59 -15.31
CA SER A 21 -39.04 -40.90 -15.57
C SER A 21 -39.29 -41.02 -17.06
N GLY A 22 -38.91 -42.13 -17.71
CA GLY A 22 -38.93 -42.36 -19.18
C GLY A 22 -40.26 -42.19 -19.92
N ARG A 23 -41.26 -41.55 -19.30
CA ARG A 23 -42.46 -41.01 -19.92
C ARG A 23 -42.10 -39.93 -20.94
N THR A 24 -42.53 -40.15 -22.18
CA THR A 24 -42.25 -39.32 -23.36
C THR A 24 -42.74 -37.87 -23.25
N TRP A 25 -43.79 -37.59 -22.48
CA TRP A 25 -44.35 -36.26 -22.29
C TRP A 25 -43.58 -35.37 -21.28
N LYS A 26 -42.60 -35.93 -20.58
CA LYS A 26 -41.80 -35.18 -19.61
C LYS A 26 -40.49 -34.73 -20.25
N GLN A 27 -40.29 -33.43 -20.38
CA GLN A 27 -39.03 -32.86 -20.86
C GLN A 27 -37.97 -32.77 -19.75
N ALA A 28 -36.71 -33.06 -20.09
CA ALA A 28 -35.58 -32.87 -19.18
C ALA A 28 -35.40 -31.38 -18.86
N LYS A 29 -35.41 -31.04 -17.56
CA LYS A 29 -35.13 -29.67 -17.12
C LYS A 29 -33.71 -29.28 -17.53
N LYS A 30 -33.59 -28.27 -18.39
CA LYS A 30 -32.31 -27.63 -18.72
C LYS A 30 -32.03 -26.49 -17.73
N PRO A 31 -30.76 -26.22 -17.36
CA PRO A 31 -30.44 -25.05 -16.57
C PRO A 31 -30.84 -23.77 -17.33
N THR A 32 -31.60 -22.89 -16.67
CA THR A 32 -32.02 -21.62 -17.25
C THR A 32 -30.82 -20.67 -17.35
N ASN A 33 -30.36 -20.39 -18.57
CA ASN A 33 -29.40 -19.33 -18.82
C ASN A 33 -30.08 -17.96 -18.69
N ARG A 34 -29.92 -17.30 -17.54
CA ARG A 34 -30.44 -15.94 -17.31
C ARG A 34 -29.55 -14.90 -18.00
N SER A 35 -30.12 -14.18 -18.97
CA SER A 35 -29.45 -13.09 -19.69
C SER A 35 -29.11 -11.89 -18.79
N MET A 36 -29.89 -11.65 -17.72
CA MET A 36 -29.74 -10.53 -16.78
C MET A 36 -28.91 -10.87 -15.52
N ILE A 37 -27.92 -11.76 -15.62
CA ILE A 37 -27.00 -12.01 -14.49
C ILE A 37 -26.02 -10.84 -14.34
N HIS A 38 -25.84 -10.36 -13.11
CA HIS A 38 -24.84 -9.33 -12.78
C HIS A 38 -23.41 -9.80 -13.11
N LYS A 39 -22.55 -8.91 -13.63
CA LYS A 39 -21.21 -9.27 -14.13
C LYS A 39 -20.35 -10.02 -13.11
N SER A 40 -20.48 -9.73 -11.82
CA SER A 40 -19.73 -10.42 -10.75
C SER A 40 -20.12 -11.88 -10.56
N LEU A 41 -21.36 -12.25 -10.89
CA LEU A 41 -21.90 -13.61 -10.78
C LEU A 41 -21.66 -14.43 -12.06
N ARG A 42 -21.22 -13.79 -13.16
CA ARG A 42 -20.81 -14.47 -14.40
C ARG A 42 -19.42 -15.08 -14.31
N LYS A 43 -18.59 -14.59 -13.40
CA LYS A 43 -17.21 -15.06 -13.23
C LYS A 43 -17.16 -16.31 -12.36
N THR A 44 -16.31 -17.25 -12.73
CA THR A 44 -16.01 -18.39 -11.86
C THR A 44 -15.28 -17.93 -10.61
N TYR A 45 -15.30 -18.74 -9.56
CA TYR A 45 -14.54 -18.45 -8.34
C TYR A 45 -13.05 -18.27 -8.62
N GLU A 46 -12.48 -19.11 -9.50
CA GLU A 46 -11.08 -19.04 -9.90
C GLU A 46 -10.72 -17.71 -10.57
N GLN A 47 -11.58 -17.23 -11.49
CA GLN A 47 -11.39 -15.92 -12.12
C GLN A 47 -11.41 -14.78 -11.10
N ARG A 48 -12.34 -14.82 -10.13
CA ARG A 48 -12.39 -13.82 -9.05
C ARG A 48 -11.14 -13.87 -8.16
N MET A 49 -10.63 -15.07 -7.86
CA MET A 49 -9.41 -15.22 -7.08
C MET A 49 -8.17 -14.75 -7.83
N LYS A 50 -8.09 -14.98 -9.14
CA LYS A 50 -7.03 -14.43 -9.99
C LYS A 50 -7.04 -12.90 -9.96
N GLU A 51 -8.18 -12.27 -10.23
CA GLU A 51 -8.32 -10.80 -10.18
C GLU A 51 -7.97 -10.24 -8.80
N LYS A 52 -8.35 -10.93 -7.72
CA LYS A 52 -8.00 -10.53 -6.36
C LYS A 52 -6.49 -10.58 -6.13
N ARG A 53 -5.80 -11.62 -6.59
CA ARG A 53 -4.33 -11.74 -6.48
C ARG A 53 -3.64 -10.66 -7.30
N ASP A 54 -4.10 -10.40 -8.51
CA ASP A 54 -3.54 -9.36 -9.38
C ASP A 54 -3.70 -7.97 -8.74
N MET A 55 -4.89 -7.67 -8.19
CA MET A 55 -5.12 -6.43 -7.44
C MET A 55 -4.28 -6.32 -6.15
N GLN A 56 -4.00 -7.44 -5.49
CA GLN A 56 -3.14 -7.44 -4.30
C GLN A 56 -1.68 -7.16 -4.70
N ALA A 57 -1.21 -7.78 -5.78
CA ALA A 57 0.13 -7.53 -6.32
C ALA A 57 0.32 -6.06 -6.70
N THR A 58 -0.63 -5.46 -7.41
CA THR A 58 -0.55 -4.04 -7.79
C THR A 58 -0.56 -3.12 -6.57
N LYS A 59 -1.40 -3.39 -5.56
CA LYS A 59 -1.43 -2.62 -4.32
C LYS A 59 -0.14 -2.73 -3.50
N MET A 60 0.50 -3.89 -3.49
CA MET A 60 1.80 -4.05 -2.82
C MET A 60 2.86 -3.19 -3.49
N VAL A 61 2.96 -3.26 -4.82
CA VAL A 61 3.90 -2.42 -5.59
C VAL A 61 3.60 -0.93 -5.39
N GLU A 62 2.33 -0.52 -5.43
CA GLU A 62 1.94 0.87 -5.18
C GLU A 62 2.37 1.34 -3.79
N LYS A 63 2.18 0.50 -2.77
CA LYS A 63 2.58 0.80 -1.40
C LYS A 63 4.09 0.95 -1.29
N GLU A 64 4.86 0.01 -1.83
CA GLU A 64 6.33 0.05 -1.83
C GLU A 64 6.86 1.34 -2.48
N LEU A 65 6.29 1.75 -3.62
CA LEU A 65 6.66 2.99 -4.30
C LEU A 65 6.31 4.25 -3.48
N LYS A 66 5.16 4.25 -2.81
CA LYS A 66 4.75 5.36 -1.95
C LYS A 66 5.64 5.48 -0.72
N ASP A 67 5.94 4.36 -0.08
CA ASP A 67 6.79 4.30 1.10
C ASP A 67 8.22 4.74 0.77
N ALA A 68 8.78 4.30 -0.36
CA ALA A 68 10.09 4.76 -0.84
C ALA A 68 10.12 6.28 -1.08
N LYS A 69 9.15 6.83 -1.81
CA LYS A 69 9.07 8.28 -2.07
C LYS A 69 8.87 9.10 -0.79
N LYS A 70 8.12 8.57 0.17
CA LYS A 70 7.91 9.23 1.46
C LYS A 70 9.21 9.24 2.27
N ALA A 71 9.92 8.13 2.33
CA ALA A 71 11.20 8.02 3.02
C ALA A 71 12.24 9.00 2.46
N GLU A 72 12.31 9.17 1.13
CA GLU A 72 13.18 10.16 0.49
C GLU A 72 12.83 11.60 0.89
N LYS A 73 11.54 11.95 0.84
CA LYS A 73 11.06 13.29 1.25
C LYS A 73 11.35 13.57 2.71
N ASP A 74 11.10 12.60 3.58
CA ASP A 74 11.33 12.71 5.01
C ASP A 74 12.85 12.88 5.29
N ALA A 75 13.70 12.13 4.59
CA ALA A 75 15.16 12.27 4.69
C ALA A 75 15.68 13.64 4.21
N LEU A 76 15.08 14.23 3.17
CA LEU A 76 15.42 15.58 2.74
C LEU A 76 14.97 16.61 3.77
N HIS A 77 13.76 16.44 4.31
CA HIS A 77 13.20 17.33 5.32
C HIS A 77 14.02 17.33 6.62
N THR A 78 14.42 16.16 7.12
CA THR A 78 15.28 16.05 8.31
C THR A 78 16.62 16.73 8.10
N LYS A 79 17.29 16.50 6.96
CA LYS A 79 18.55 17.19 6.60
C LYS A 79 18.41 18.71 6.59
N ILE A 80 17.31 19.25 6.05
CA ILE A 80 17.07 20.70 6.02
C ILE A 80 16.86 21.23 7.43
N ILE A 81 16.08 20.54 8.27
CA ILE A 81 15.85 20.92 9.66
C ILE A 81 17.16 20.92 10.43
N GLU A 82 17.97 19.86 10.32
CA GLU A 82 19.27 19.77 10.97
C GLU A 82 20.21 20.89 10.54
N ARG A 83 20.23 21.22 9.24
CA ARG A 83 21.02 22.34 8.72
C ARG A 83 20.56 23.67 9.29
N LYS A 84 19.25 23.88 9.44
CA LYS A 84 18.69 25.09 10.05
C LYS A 84 19.06 25.19 11.53
N LYS A 85 18.86 24.11 12.30
CA LYS A 85 19.22 24.04 13.73
C LYS A 85 20.69 24.34 13.96
N ARG A 86 21.59 23.71 13.19
CA ARG A 86 23.04 23.95 13.29
C ARG A 86 23.42 25.40 12.99
N LYS A 87 22.78 26.02 11.99
CA LYS A 87 23.00 27.44 11.67
C LYS A 87 22.50 28.35 12.80
N GLU A 88 21.33 28.07 13.34
CA GLU A 88 20.73 28.84 14.43
C GLU A 88 21.58 28.77 15.70
N GLU A 89 22.03 27.57 16.07
CA GLU A 89 22.94 27.35 17.21
C GLU A 89 24.26 28.10 17.02
N LYS A 90 24.85 28.03 15.82
CA LYS A 90 26.06 28.78 15.48
C LYS A 90 25.85 30.28 15.61
N LEU A 91 24.78 30.82 15.05
CA LEU A 91 24.44 32.24 15.15
C LEU A 91 24.19 32.67 16.60
N ARG A 92 23.60 31.81 17.42
CA ARG A 92 23.39 32.06 18.85
C ARG A 92 24.73 32.13 19.60
N GLN A 93 25.65 31.21 19.31
CA GLN A 93 27.00 31.22 19.90
C GLN A 93 27.77 32.46 19.48
N GLU A 94 27.80 32.80 18.19
CA GLU A 94 28.47 33.98 17.66
C GLU A 94 27.93 35.27 18.29
N LYS A 95 26.60 35.40 18.45
CA LYS A 95 25.98 36.54 19.13
C LYS A 95 26.44 36.65 20.59
N TYR A 96 26.46 35.53 21.31
CA TYR A 96 26.89 35.51 22.71
C TYR A 96 28.37 35.87 22.85
N GLU A 97 29.23 35.31 22.01
CA GLU A 97 30.66 35.64 21.98
C GLU A 97 30.91 37.10 21.63
N ALA A 98 30.18 37.64 20.65
CA ALA A 98 30.25 39.04 20.27
C ALA A 98 29.85 39.96 21.43
N GLU A 99 28.78 39.62 22.15
CA GLU A 99 28.32 40.37 23.32
C GLU A 99 29.38 40.35 24.44
N MET A 100 29.92 39.18 24.77
CA MET A 100 30.95 39.04 25.80
C MET A 100 32.25 39.78 25.42
N SER A 101 32.66 39.70 24.15
CA SER A 101 33.79 40.46 23.61
C SER A 101 33.56 41.97 23.69
N ALA A 102 32.36 42.45 23.35
CA ALA A 102 32.00 43.86 23.48
C ALA A 102 32.05 44.32 24.94
N ARG A 103 31.47 43.55 25.88
CA ARG A 103 31.52 43.82 27.32
C ARG A 103 32.96 43.89 27.84
N LYS A 104 33.83 42.95 27.42
CA LYS A 104 35.26 42.94 27.79
C LYS A 104 35.99 44.18 27.27
N ARG A 105 35.77 44.55 26.01
CA ARG A 105 36.36 45.76 25.40
C ARG A 105 35.93 47.04 26.13
N MET A 106 34.64 47.16 26.48
CA MET A 106 34.14 48.30 27.25
C MET A 106 34.78 48.38 28.66
N ARG A 107 34.99 47.23 29.31
CA ARG A 107 35.66 47.18 30.62
C ARG A 107 37.12 47.66 30.53
N VAL A 108 37.86 47.23 29.50
CA VAL A 108 39.26 47.68 29.28
C VAL A 108 39.30 49.17 29.00
N LYS A 109 38.47 49.67 28.08
CA LYS A 109 38.35 51.11 27.80
C LYS A 109 38.05 51.92 29.06
N ARG A 110 37.15 51.45 29.93
CA ARG A 110 36.84 52.12 31.20
C ARG A 110 38.05 52.18 32.14
N LYS A 111 38.86 51.12 32.20
CA LYS A 111 40.09 51.10 33.00
C LYS A 111 41.14 52.08 32.45
N GLU A 112 41.36 52.08 31.13
CA GLU A 112 42.28 53.00 30.47
C GLU A 112 41.88 54.46 30.68
N LEU A 113 40.60 54.79 30.54
CA LEU A 113 40.08 56.13 30.83
C LEU A 113 40.32 56.54 32.29
N LYS A 114 40.08 55.62 33.25
CA LYS A 114 40.35 55.87 34.67
C LYS A 114 41.84 56.09 34.95
N ALA A 115 42.71 55.25 34.37
CA ALA A 115 44.16 55.38 34.51
C ALA A 115 44.68 56.69 33.91
N ARG A 116 44.20 57.07 32.73
CA ARG A 116 44.54 58.34 32.07
C ARG A 116 44.06 59.55 32.87
N ALA A 117 42.89 59.47 33.51
CA ALA A 117 42.38 60.53 34.38
C ALA A 117 43.25 60.67 35.64
N HIS A 118 43.65 59.55 36.25
CA HIS A 118 44.53 59.55 37.42
C HIS A 118 45.97 60.01 37.09
N ALA A 119 46.50 59.73 35.90
CA ALA A 119 47.83 60.17 35.49
C ALA A 119 47.90 61.67 35.14
N LYS A 120 46.75 62.35 35.05
CA LYS A 120 46.66 63.79 34.77
C LYS A 120 46.52 64.66 36.04
N HIS A 121 46.29 64.03 37.20
CA HIS A 121 46.29 64.66 38.52
C HIS A 121 47.56 64.29 39.26
#